data_AF-A0A101GE01-F1
#
_entry.id   AF-A0A101GE01-F1
#
_cell.length_a   1.000
_cell.length_b   1.000
_cell.length_c   1.000
_cell.angle_alpha   90.00
_cell.angle_beta   90.00
_cell.angle_gamma   90.00
#
_symmetry.space_group_name_H-M   'P 1'
#
loop_
_entity.id
_entity.type
_entity.pdbx_description
1 polymer ?
#
loop_
_entity_poly.entity_id
_entity_poly.type
_entity_poly.pdbx_seq_one_letter_code
_entity_poly.pdbx_strand_id
1 'polypeptide(L)'
;MPAFVSKRAIVHLDVSGTPKQVGEVRSFNIETTLGTIDVSTLATDWKKFLVGQAGWSGTLELFYDPTDAAQDALVADALGGVECSFTFLPFDANERYQLKLGGATGGTFTLGDGDLVETSALAYNAGATAIATALNTAYGITGITAVWGEEGALIIEFPVGVEANLQIMSNLLTGGTGASCLLITERYEGTGYVTTWSVSGATEDAVGVSVSVQGNGELKLNA
;
A
#
# COMPACT_ATOMS: atom_id res chain seq x y z
N MET A 1 -14.18 11.53 0.49
CA MET A 1 -12.90 10.88 0.84
C MET A 1 -11.81 11.95 0.83
N PRO A 2 -11.06 12.16 1.92
CA PRO A 2 -9.97 13.13 1.93
C PRO A 2 -8.85 12.67 0.97
N ALA A 3 -8.20 13.62 0.29
CA ALA A 3 -7.08 13.31 -0.59
C ALA A 3 -5.88 12.78 0.21
N PHE A 4 -5.26 11.70 -0.26
CA PHE A 4 -4.06 11.15 0.36
C PHE A 4 -2.84 11.98 -0.01
N VAL A 5 -1.97 12.24 0.97
CA VAL A 5 -0.76 13.02 0.77
C VAL A 5 0.33 12.12 0.16
N SER A 6 0.66 12.36 -1.11
CA SER A 6 1.63 11.57 -1.87
C SER A 6 3.07 11.63 -1.32
N LYS A 7 3.42 12.62 -0.47
CA LYS A 7 4.73 12.71 0.21
C LYS A 7 5.07 11.45 1.03
N ARG A 8 4.07 10.65 1.39
CA ARG A 8 4.23 9.46 2.22
C ARG A 8 4.28 8.16 1.42
N ALA A 9 4.07 8.22 0.10
CA ALA A 9 4.11 7.05 -0.75
C ALA A 9 5.54 6.55 -0.91
N ILE A 10 5.70 5.22 -0.88
CA ILE A 10 7.01 4.56 -0.89
C ILE A 10 7.00 3.51 -2.00
N VAL A 11 8.15 3.36 -2.67
CA VAL A 11 8.36 2.31 -3.65
C VAL A 11 9.42 1.35 -3.12
N HIS A 12 9.09 0.06 -3.12
CA HIS A 12 10.03 -1.01 -2.83
C HIS A 12 10.42 -1.73 -4.11
N LEU A 13 11.70 -2.08 -4.17
CA LEU A 13 12.25 -3.05 -5.11
C LEU A 13 12.64 -4.30 -4.33
N ASP A 14 12.34 -5.47 -4.86
CA ASP A 14 12.88 -6.70 -4.31
C ASP A 14 14.38 -6.84 -4.64
N VAL A 15 15.23 -6.89 -3.60
CA VAL A 15 16.65 -7.16 -3.73
C VAL A 15 16.95 -8.53 -3.13
N SER A 16 17.15 -9.52 -4.01
CA SER A 16 17.48 -10.91 -3.61
C SER A 16 16.42 -11.59 -2.71
N GLY A 17 15.13 -11.32 -2.95
CA GLY A 17 14.01 -11.92 -2.20
C GLY A 17 13.61 -11.14 -0.94
N THR A 18 14.15 -9.93 -0.75
CA THR A 18 13.78 -9.01 0.33
C THR A 18 13.35 -7.67 -0.26
N PRO A 19 12.08 -7.23 -0.07
CA PRO A 19 11.64 -5.89 -0.45
C PRO A 19 12.45 -4.84 0.29
N LYS A 20 13.17 -4.00 -0.45
CA LYS A 20 13.91 -2.85 0.07
C LYS A 20 13.33 -1.57 -0.48
N GLN A 21 13.25 -0.55 0.37
CA GLN A 21 12.85 0.77 -0.06
C GLN A 21 13.87 1.37 -1.01
N VAL A 22 13.38 1.86 -2.15
CA VAL A 22 14.16 2.71 -3.05
C VAL A 22 14.24 4.10 -2.42
N GLY A 23 15.46 4.56 -2.16
CA GLY A 23 15.74 5.86 -1.59
C GLY A 23 15.44 7.01 -2.55
N GLU A 24 15.22 8.20 -1.99
CA GLU A 24 15.11 9.48 -2.72
C GLU A 24 14.12 9.51 -3.91
N VAL A 25 13.07 8.68 -3.87
CA VAL A 25 12.00 8.70 -4.87
C VAL A 25 11.16 9.97 -4.71
N ARG A 26 11.12 10.78 -5.76
CA ARG A 26 10.41 12.07 -5.80
C ARG A 26 9.01 11.94 -6.38
N SER A 27 8.88 11.11 -7.39
CA SER A 27 7.60 10.80 -8.01
C SER A 27 7.64 9.42 -8.64
N PHE A 28 6.51 8.74 -8.61
CA PHE A 28 6.27 7.55 -9.40
C PHE A 28 4.92 7.70 -10.10
N ASN A 29 4.80 7.04 -11.25
CA ASN A 29 3.55 6.89 -11.95
C ASN A 29 3.36 5.42 -12.31
N ILE A 30 2.13 4.92 -12.18
CA ILE A 30 1.75 3.58 -12.61
C ILE A 30 0.59 3.76 -13.57
N GLU A 31 0.73 3.22 -14.77
CA GLU A 31 -0.31 3.24 -15.78
C GLU A 31 -0.71 1.81 -16.13
N THR A 32 -2.01 1.52 -16.08
CA THR A 32 -2.57 0.26 -16.57
C THR A 32 -3.30 0.53 -17.88
N THR A 33 -3.07 -0.32 -18.85
CA THR A 33 -3.72 -0.25 -20.16
C THR A 33 -4.44 -1.56 -20.42
N LEU A 34 -5.61 -1.47 -21.05
CA LEU A 34 -6.37 -2.62 -21.48
C LEU A 34 -6.51 -2.56 -22.98
N GLY A 35 -5.90 -3.54 -23.66
CA GLY A 35 -6.08 -3.70 -25.10
C GLY A 35 -7.56 -3.91 -25.43
N THR A 36 -7.99 -3.45 -26.60
CA THR A 36 -9.33 -3.74 -27.12
C THR A 36 -9.22 -4.33 -28.50
N ILE A 37 -10.05 -5.33 -28.78
CA ILE A 37 -10.09 -6.04 -30.06
C ILE A 37 -11.42 -5.68 -30.73
N ASP A 38 -11.35 -5.08 -31.92
CA ASP A 38 -12.55 -4.76 -32.71
C ASP A 38 -13.17 -6.04 -33.27
N VAL A 39 -14.43 -6.30 -32.93
CA VAL A 39 -15.21 -7.46 -33.38
C VAL A 39 -16.49 -7.04 -34.11
N SER A 40 -16.48 -5.83 -34.66
CA SER A 40 -17.61 -5.30 -35.43
C SER A 40 -17.89 -6.17 -36.66
N THR A 41 -19.16 -6.47 -36.89
CA THR A 41 -19.64 -7.18 -38.09
C THR A 41 -20.27 -6.21 -39.08
N LEU A 42 -20.46 -6.62 -40.33
CA LEU A 42 -21.12 -5.83 -41.38
C LEU A 42 -22.53 -5.35 -41.02
N ALA A 43 -23.21 -5.99 -40.06
CA ALA A 43 -24.55 -5.64 -39.60
C ALA A 43 -24.57 -4.72 -38.36
N THR A 44 -23.42 -4.19 -37.95
CA THR A 44 -23.31 -3.41 -36.70
C THR A 44 -23.24 -1.92 -37.01
N ASP A 45 -24.20 -1.16 -36.49
CA ASP A 45 -24.24 0.30 -36.64
C ASP A 45 -23.21 1.03 -35.75
N TRP A 46 -22.79 0.39 -34.65
CA TRP A 46 -21.80 0.90 -33.70
C TRP A 46 -20.68 -0.12 -33.49
N LYS A 47 -19.46 0.35 -33.26
CA LYS A 47 -18.31 -0.52 -33.03
C LYS A 47 -18.51 -1.40 -31.80
N LYS A 48 -18.17 -2.68 -31.91
CA LYS A 48 -18.14 -3.63 -30.79
C LYS A 48 -16.71 -4.03 -30.50
N PHE A 49 -16.34 -4.05 -29.23
CA PHE A 49 -15.01 -4.41 -28.78
C PHE A 49 -15.07 -5.56 -27.78
N LEU A 50 -14.14 -6.50 -27.90
CA LEU A 50 -13.79 -7.44 -26.83
C LEU A 50 -12.56 -6.93 -26.07
N VAL A 51 -12.43 -7.37 -24.83
CA VAL A 51 -11.27 -7.08 -23.98
C VAL A 51 -10.07 -7.88 -24.48
N GLY A 52 -8.96 -7.18 -24.75
CA GLY A 52 -7.67 -7.74 -25.10
C GLY A 52 -6.78 -7.93 -23.87
N GLN A 53 -5.47 -8.09 -24.11
CA GLN A 53 -4.50 -8.26 -23.03
C GLN A 53 -4.35 -6.97 -22.22
N ALA A 54 -4.27 -7.11 -20.90
CA ALA A 54 -3.91 -6.04 -19.99
C ALA A 54 -2.39 -5.91 -19.92
N GLY A 55 -1.91 -4.68 -19.77
CA GLY A 55 -0.51 -4.38 -19.54
C GLY A 55 -0.37 -3.22 -18.57
N TRP A 56 0.79 -3.10 -17.95
CA TRP A 56 1.09 -1.96 -17.09
C TRP A 56 2.51 -1.49 -17.31
N SER A 57 2.73 -0.20 -17.08
CA SER A 57 4.04 0.43 -17.09
C SER A 57 4.19 1.32 -15.86
N GLY A 58 5.44 1.49 -15.44
CA GLY A 58 5.78 2.34 -14.32
C GLY A 58 6.89 3.30 -14.70
N THR A 59 6.85 4.52 -14.17
CA THR A 59 7.99 5.44 -14.20
C THR A 59 8.33 5.89 -12.80
N LEU A 60 9.64 6.04 -12.51
CA LEU A 60 10.15 6.53 -11.24
C LEU A 60 11.15 7.65 -11.50
N GLU A 61 11.03 8.73 -10.74
CA GLU A 61 12.00 9.82 -10.69
C GLU A 61 12.61 9.85 -9.30
N LEU A 62 13.93 9.72 -9.21
CA LEU A 62 14.67 9.71 -7.94
C LEU A 62 16.00 10.47 -8.04
N PHE A 63 16.57 10.84 -6.90
CA PHE A 63 17.97 11.28 -6.87
C PHE A 63 18.91 10.07 -6.69
N TYR A 64 20.02 10.10 -7.42
CA TYR A 64 21.03 9.06 -7.34
C TYR A 64 21.70 9.07 -5.96
N ASP A 65 21.60 7.95 -5.24
CA ASP A 65 22.37 7.69 -4.03
C ASP A 65 23.23 6.43 -4.21
N PRO A 66 24.57 6.56 -4.31
CA PRO A 66 25.46 5.41 -4.50
C PRO A 66 25.55 4.48 -3.26
N THR A 67 25.02 4.91 -2.12
CA THR A 67 25.03 4.11 -0.88
C THR A 67 23.74 3.29 -0.70
N ASP A 68 22.73 3.54 -1.51
CA ASP A 68 21.46 2.82 -1.46
C ASP A 68 21.56 1.47 -2.20
N ALA A 69 21.48 0.38 -1.43
CA ALA A 69 21.50 -0.98 -1.95
C ALA A 69 20.31 -1.31 -2.88
N ALA A 70 19.17 -0.62 -2.74
CA ALA A 70 18.02 -0.81 -3.63
C ALA A 70 18.26 -0.17 -5.00
N GLN A 71 18.86 1.02 -5.05
CA GLN A 71 19.26 1.66 -6.31
C GLN A 71 20.38 0.88 -7.02
N ASP A 72 21.37 0.37 -6.28
CA ASP A 72 22.45 -0.45 -6.85
C ASP A 72 21.90 -1.72 -7.52
N ALA A 73 20.98 -2.41 -6.85
CA ALA A 73 20.28 -3.56 -7.42
C ALA A 73 19.45 -3.19 -8.66
N LEU A 74 18.72 -2.07 -8.61
CA LEU A 74 17.91 -1.59 -9.73
C LEU A 74 18.75 -1.33 -10.98
N VAL A 75 19.94 -0.74 -10.82
CA VAL A 75 20.90 -0.53 -11.92
C VAL A 75 21.43 -1.85 -12.45
N ALA A 76 21.84 -2.74 -11.55
CA ALA A 76 22.37 -4.04 -11.92
C ALA A 76 21.36 -4.86 -12.72
N ASP A 77 20.10 -4.87 -12.29
CA ASP A 77 19.02 -5.59 -12.96
C ASP A 77 18.63 -4.95 -14.30
N ALA A 78 18.63 -3.61 -14.37
CA ALA A 78 18.41 -2.88 -15.62
C ALA A 78 19.47 -3.19 -16.68
N LEU A 79 20.75 -3.24 -16.28
CA LEU A 79 21.86 -3.59 -17.17
C LEU A 79 21.92 -5.10 -17.47
N GLY A 80 21.43 -5.92 -16.55
CA GLY A 80 21.40 -7.39 -16.67
C GLY A 80 20.18 -7.93 -17.41
N GLY A 81 19.15 -7.12 -17.63
CA GLY A 81 17.88 -7.57 -18.22
C GLY A 81 17.13 -8.56 -17.32
N VAL A 82 17.30 -8.45 -16.00
CA VAL A 82 16.68 -9.34 -15.01
C VAL A 82 15.29 -8.83 -14.66
N GLU A 83 14.35 -9.76 -14.45
CA GLU A 83 13.01 -9.42 -13.97
C GLU A 83 13.07 -8.95 -12.51
N CYS A 84 12.51 -7.77 -12.25
CA CYS A 84 12.43 -7.15 -10.94
C CYS A 84 11.01 -7.26 -10.38
N SER A 85 10.87 -7.48 -9.07
CA SER A 85 9.58 -7.35 -8.37
C SER A 85 9.43 -5.94 -7.80
N PHE A 86 8.34 -5.27 -8.13
CA PHE A 86 8.02 -3.93 -7.67
C PHE A 86 6.81 -3.95 -6.73
N THR A 87 6.94 -3.25 -5.61
CA THR A 87 5.82 -2.99 -4.70
C THR A 87 5.66 -1.49 -4.55
N PHE A 88 4.53 -0.96 -4.99
CA PHE A 88 4.18 0.44 -4.81
C PHE A 88 3.17 0.56 -3.67
N LEU A 89 3.49 1.40 -2.69
CA LEU A 89 2.61 1.77 -1.59
C LEU A 89 2.13 3.21 -1.79
N PRO A 90 1.12 3.43 -2.67
CA PRO A 90 0.66 4.77 -3.03
C PRO A 90 -0.04 5.50 -1.89
N PHE A 91 -0.48 4.75 -0.86
CA PHE A 91 -1.26 5.29 0.26
C PHE A 91 -0.49 5.41 1.57
N ASP A 92 0.85 5.26 1.52
CA ASP A 92 1.84 5.23 2.62
C ASP A 92 2.26 3.83 3.12
N ALA A 93 3.38 3.76 3.87
CA ALA A 93 3.88 2.53 4.50
C ALA A 93 3.37 2.32 5.94
N ASN A 94 2.30 3.02 6.33
CA ASN A 94 1.71 2.80 7.63
C ASN A 94 0.92 1.50 7.62
N GLU A 95 1.00 0.75 8.72
CA GLU A 95 0.06 -0.35 8.91
C GLU A 95 -1.32 0.20 9.21
N ARG A 96 -2.28 -0.13 8.35
CA ARG A 96 -3.68 0.23 8.53
C ARG A 96 -4.50 -1.02 8.83
N TYR A 97 -5.43 -0.91 9.75
CA TYR A 97 -6.32 -2.00 10.12
C TYR A 97 -7.77 -1.57 9.96
N GLN A 98 -8.58 -2.45 9.39
CA GLN A 98 -10.02 -2.32 9.37
C GLN A 98 -10.61 -3.06 10.57
N LEU A 99 -11.19 -2.32 11.50
CA LEU A 99 -11.98 -2.86 12.61
C LEU A 99 -13.47 -2.80 12.28
N LYS A 100 -14.13 -3.96 12.25
CA LYS A 100 -15.58 -4.09 12.16
C LYS A 100 -16.10 -4.77 13.42
N LEU A 101 -17.14 -4.21 14.03
CA LEU A 101 -17.75 -4.78 15.25
C LEU A 101 -18.97 -5.68 14.97
N GLY A 102 -19.22 -6.01 13.69
CA GLY A 102 -20.24 -7.00 13.32
C GLY A 102 -21.68 -6.64 13.70
N GLY A 103 -22.01 -5.34 13.80
CA GLY A 103 -23.35 -4.89 14.20
C GLY A 103 -23.66 -5.05 15.70
N ALA A 104 -22.63 -5.13 16.55
CA ALA A 104 -22.82 -5.20 18.01
C ALA A 104 -23.71 -4.09 18.55
N THR A 105 -24.60 -4.44 19.47
CA THR A 105 -25.54 -3.52 20.14
C THR A 105 -25.17 -3.26 21.61
N GLY A 106 -24.15 -3.94 22.11
CA GLY A 106 -23.64 -3.79 23.48
C GLY A 106 -22.32 -4.53 23.71
N GLY A 107 -21.86 -4.50 24.96
CA GLY A 107 -20.66 -5.22 25.40
C GLY A 107 -19.35 -4.44 25.23
N THR A 108 -18.24 -5.15 25.39
CA THR A 108 -16.88 -4.59 25.34
C THR A 108 -15.95 -5.47 24.53
N PHE A 109 -14.85 -4.90 24.05
CA PHE A 109 -13.77 -5.61 23.38
C PHE A 109 -12.43 -5.02 23.76
N THR A 110 -11.34 -5.75 23.51
CA THR A 110 -9.98 -5.25 23.64
C THR A 110 -9.21 -5.44 22.34
N LEU A 111 -8.28 -4.54 22.06
CA LEU A 111 -7.39 -4.59 20.92
C LEU A 111 -5.95 -4.76 21.41
N GLY A 112 -5.11 -5.44 20.64
CA GLY A 112 -3.73 -5.73 21.03
C GLY A 112 -2.90 -6.33 19.92
N ASP A 113 -1.69 -6.76 20.24
CA ASP A 113 -0.70 -7.32 19.29
C ASP A 113 -0.74 -8.86 19.20
N GLY A 114 -1.59 -9.50 20.00
CA GLY A 114 -1.64 -10.97 20.13
C GLY A 114 -0.80 -11.54 21.27
N ASP A 115 -0.11 -10.69 22.03
CA ASP A 115 0.77 -11.09 23.11
C ASP A 115 0.55 -10.20 24.36
N LEU A 116 1.49 -9.32 24.69
CA LEU A 116 1.48 -8.53 25.93
C LEU A 116 0.87 -7.12 25.76
N VAL A 117 0.77 -6.60 24.54
CA VAL A 117 0.19 -5.28 24.30
C VAL A 117 -1.31 -5.42 24.17
N GLU A 118 -2.05 -4.88 25.13
CA GLU A 118 -3.51 -4.90 25.12
C GLU A 118 -4.09 -3.59 25.67
N THR A 119 -5.12 -3.07 24.99
CA THR A 119 -5.89 -1.93 25.48
C THR A 119 -6.75 -2.34 26.68
N SER A 120 -7.02 -1.41 27.59
CA SER A 120 -8.15 -1.56 28.51
C SER A 120 -9.48 -1.77 27.75
N ALA A 121 -10.46 -2.42 28.37
CA ALA A 121 -11.76 -2.71 27.77
C ALA A 121 -12.39 -1.47 27.10
N LEU A 122 -12.65 -1.57 25.79
CA LEU A 122 -13.32 -0.58 24.96
C LEU A 122 -14.80 -0.94 24.85
N ALA A 123 -15.68 0.04 25.00
CA ALA A 123 -17.11 -0.15 24.78
C ALA A 123 -17.43 -0.34 23.29
N TYR A 124 -18.49 -1.11 22.98
CA TYR A 124 -18.95 -1.33 21.59
C TYR A 124 -19.19 -0.05 20.78
N ASN A 125 -19.51 1.06 21.46
CA ASN A 125 -19.76 2.38 20.87
C ASN A 125 -18.65 3.39 21.18
N ALA A 126 -17.45 2.93 21.53
CA ALA A 126 -16.31 3.79 21.75
C ALA A 126 -16.04 4.66 20.51
N GLY A 127 -15.91 5.97 20.70
CA GLY A 127 -15.59 6.90 19.61
C GLY A 127 -14.17 6.66 19.07
N ALA A 128 -13.93 7.02 17.81
CA ALA A 128 -12.64 6.85 17.15
C ALA A 128 -11.46 7.45 17.96
N THR A 129 -11.63 8.65 18.53
CA THR A 129 -10.61 9.28 19.39
C THR A 129 -10.31 8.50 20.67
N ALA A 130 -11.32 7.84 21.26
CA ALA A 130 -11.12 7.02 22.45
C ALA A 130 -10.33 5.75 22.11
N ILE A 131 -10.64 5.13 20.98
CA ILE A 131 -9.92 3.95 20.46
C ILE A 131 -8.47 4.31 20.14
N ALA A 132 -8.23 5.43 19.43
CA ALA A 132 -6.89 5.91 19.15
C ALA A 132 -6.10 6.18 20.44
N THR A 133 -6.69 6.87 21.43
CA THR A 133 -6.04 7.13 22.72
C THR A 133 -5.68 5.85 23.45
N ALA A 134 -6.58 4.86 23.47
CA ALA A 134 -6.34 3.57 24.11
C ALA A 134 -5.18 2.82 23.45
N LEU A 135 -5.11 2.83 22.11
CA LEU A 135 -4.02 2.21 21.36
C LEU A 135 -2.69 2.94 21.55
N ASN A 136 -2.66 4.28 21.50
CA ASN A 136 -1.42 5.04 21.78
C ASN A 136 -0.89 4.73 23.18
N THR A 137 -1.79 4.55 24.16
CA THR A 137 -1.42 4.17 25.52
C THR A 137 -0.90 2.73 25.60
N ALA A 138 -1.59 1.77 24.97
CA ALA A 138 -1.21 0.36 25.00
C ALA A 138 0.15 0.11 24.33
N TYR A 139 0.35 0.70 23.14
CA TYR A 139 1.59 0.54 22.37
C TYR A 139 2.73 1.45 22.87
N GLY A 140 2.47 2.36 23.81
CA GLY A 140 3.48 3.29 24.33
C GLY A 140 4.03 4.26 23.29
N ILE A 141 3.28 4.53 22.23
CA ILE A 141 3.67 5.40 21.11
C ILE A 141 2.69 6.54 20.92
N THR A 142 3.13 7.57 20.20
CA THR A 142 2.28 8.67 19.76
C THR A 142 2.13 8.64 18.24
N GLY A 143 0.92 8.83 17.75
CA GLY A 143 0.65 8.95 16.31
C GLY A 143 -0.28 7.88 15.75
N ILE A 144 -0.77 6.95 16.58
CA ILE A 144 -1.87 6.07 16.17
C ILE A 144 -3.13 6.92 16.00
N THR A 145 -3.76 6.82 14.83
CA THR A 145 -5.00 7.54 14.54
C THR A 145 -6.11 6.54 14.22
N ALA A 146 -7.36 6.94 14.45
CA ALA A 146 -8.51 6.14 14.07
C ALA A 146 -9.58 7.05 13.47
N VAL A 147 -10.17 6.62 12.35
CA VAL A 147 -11.17 7.38 11.59
C VAL A 147 -12.27 6.44 11.14
N TRP A 148 -13.53 6.88 11.20
CA TRP A 148 -14.65 6.13 10.66
C TRP A 148 -14.63 6.17 9.13
N GLY A 149 -14.58 4.99 8.52
CA GLY A 149 -14.73 4.80 7.08
C GLY A 149 -16.19 4.60 6.67
N GLU A 150 -16.38 4.17 5.43
CA GLU A 150 -17.69 3.80 4.89
C GLU A 150 -18.21 2.51 5.57
N GLU A 151 -19.52 2.26 5.48
CA GLU A 151 -20.19 1.08 6.07
C GLU A 151 -20.00 0.86 7.59
N GLY A 152 -19.58 1.90 8.33
CA GLY A 152 -19.39 1.81 9.78
C GLY A 152 -18.15 1.02 10.23
N ALA A 153 -17.20 0.78 9.31
CA ALA A 153 -15.89 0.25 9.66
C ALA A 153 -14.98 1.35 10.21
N LEU A 154 -14.19 1.04 11.24
CA LEU A 154 -13.18 1.95 11.76
C LEU A 154 -11.83 1.61 11.14
N ILE A 155 -11.16 2.62 10.56
CA ILE A 155 -9.81 2.50 10.04
C ILE A 155 -8.84 3.00 11.10
N ILE A 156 -7.91 2.15 11.51
CA ILE A 156 -6.86 2.44 12.48
C ILE A 156 -5.54 2.51 11.72
N GLU A 157 -4.77 3.58 11.89
CA GLU A 157 -3.48 3.78 11.22
C GLU A 157 -2.38 3.90 12.28
N PHE A 158 -1.35 3.07 12.16
CA PHE A 158 -0.12 3.14 12.96
C PHE A 158 0.91 4.06 12.29
N PRO A 159 1.78 4.74 13.05
CA PRO A 159 2.87 5.50 12.45
C PRO A 159 3.90 4.60 11.76
N VAL A 160 4.63 5.14 10.79
CA VAL A 160 5.65 4.41 10.01
C VAL A 160 6.69 3.73 10.91
N GLY A 161 7.09 2.52 10.51
CA GLY A 161 8.11 1.73 11.22
C GLY A 161 7.60 1.00 12.45
N VAL A 162 6.28 0.94 12.64
CA VAL A 162 5.63 0.14 13.69
C VAL A 162 4.95 -1.07 13.06
N GLU A 163 5.40 -2.25 13.44
CA GLU A 163 4.69 -3.52 13.19
C GLU A 163 3.75 -3.76 14.38
N ALA A 164 2.46 -3.52 14.18
CA ALA A 164 1.48 -3.54 15.25
C ALA A 164 0.87 -4.92 15.49
N ASN A 165 0.74 -5.75 14.44
CA ASN A 165 0.02 -7.02 14.49
C ASN A 165 -1.38 -6.89 15.16
N LEU A 166 -2.06 -5.78 14.88
CA LEU A 166 -3.28 -5.41 15.60
C LEU A 166 -4.39 -6.44 15.39
N GLN A 167 -4.95 -6.91 16.49
CA GLN A 167 -6.06 -7.88 16.51
C GLN A 167 -7.01 -7.64 17.68
N ILE A 168 -8.16 -8.33 17.65
CA ILE A 168 -9.11 -8.35 18.77
C ILE A 168 -8.62 -9.41 19.78
N MET A 169 -8.26 -8.97 20.98
CA MET A 169 -7.74 -9.85 22.04
C MET A 169 -8.87 -10.51 22.84
N SER A 170 -9.90 -9.72 23.16
CA SER A 170 -11.11 -10.19 23.83
C SER A 170 -12.34 -9.64 23.14
N ASN A 171 -13.31 -10.52 22.90
CA ASN A 171 -14.58 -10.18 22.28
C ASN A 171 -15.74 -10.57 23.21
N LEU A 172 -16.26 -9.58 23.95
CA LEU A 172 -17.45 -9.70 24.79
C LEU A 172 -18.60 -8.84 24.25
N LEU A 173 -18.63 -8.64 22.93
CA LEU A 173 -19.69 -7.91 22.24
C LEU A 173 -21.00 -8.70 22.26
N THR A 174 -22.11 -7.98 22.32
CA THR A 174 -23.45 -8.56 22.28
C THR A 174 -24.24 -8.07 21.07
N GLY A 175 -25.17 -8.90 20.59
CA GLY A 175 -26.12 -8.54 19.54
C GLY A 175 -25.56 -8.48 18.10
N GLY A 176 -24.26 -8.73 17.91
CA GLY A 176 -23.61 -8.81 16.60
C GLY A 176 -22.86 -10.12 16.40
N THR A 177 -22.58 -10.48 15.16
CA THR A 177 -21.73 -11.62 14.79
C THR A 177 -20.64 -11.16 13.82
N GLY A 178 -19.43 -11.71 13.93
CA GLY A 178 -18.34 -11.42 12.99
C GLY A 178 -17.58 -10.12 13.26
N ALA A 179 -17.27 -9.81 14.54
CA ALA A 179 -16.29 -8.78 14.83
C ALA A 179 -14.91 -9.20 14.28
N SER A 180 -14.24 -8.31 13.56
CA SER A 180 -12.97 -8.57 12.90
C SER A 180 -12.06 -7.35 12.95
N CYS A 181 -10.75 -7.60 13.06
CA CYS A 181 -9.70 -6.61 12.85
C CYS A 181 -8.74 -7.20 11.84
N LEU A 182 -8.65 -6.59 10.66
CA LEU A 182 -7.89 -7.11 9.52
C LEU A 182 -6.92 -6.05 9.02
N LEU A 183 -5.69 -6.45 8.71
CA LEU A 183 -4.70 -5.57 8.07
C LEU A 183 -5.18 -5.19 6.67
N ILE A 184 -5.18 -3.90 6.38
CA ILE A 184 -5.39 -3.34 5.05
C ILE A 184 -4.04 -3.34 4.37
N THR A 185 -3.93 -4.09 3.27
CA THR A 185 -2.65 -4.27 2.57
C THR A 185 -2.59 -3.53 1.23
N GLU A 186 -3.39 -2.48 1.04
CA GLU A 186 -3.52 -1.71 -0.21
C GLU A 186 -2.17 -1.29 -0.82
N ARG A 187 -1.64 -2.19 -1.65
CA ARG A 187 -0.37 -2.06 -2.36
C ARG A 187 -0.53 -2.61 -3.77
N TYR A 188 0.18 -2.00 -4.71
CA TYR A 188 0.32 -2.53 -6.05
C TYR A 188 1.60 -3.38 -6.12
N GLU A 189 1.45 -4.65 -6.46
CA GLU A 189 2.57 -5.59 -6.62
C GLU A 189 2.59 -6.14 -8.04
N GLY A 190 3.75 -6.07 -8.69
CA GLY A 190 3.92 -6.62 -10.03
C GLY A 190 5.39 -6.86 -10.35
N THR A 191 5.66 -7.81 -11.24
CA THR A 191 7.00 -8.06 -11.77
C THR A 191 7.16 -7.38 -13.12
N GLY A 192 8.37 -6.94 -13.45
CA GLY A 192 8.63 -6.25 -14.71
C GLY A 192 10.11 -6.10 -15.00
N TYR A 193 10.42 -5.61 -16.20
CA TYR A 193 11.77 -5.31 -16.62
C TYR A 193 12.00 -3.81 -16.60
N VAL A 194 13.16 -3.38 -16.09
CA VAL A 194 13.61 -2.01 -16.29
C VAL A 194 14.02 -1.86 -17.76
N THR A 195 13.33 -1.00 -18.49
CA THR A 195 13.57 -0.78 -19.93
C THR A 195 14.43 0.44 -20.19
N THR A 196 14.47 1.37 -19.25
CA THR A 196 15.27 2.60 -19.36
C THR A 196 15.83 3.00 -18.00
N TRP A 197 17.11 3.32 -17.98
CA TRP A 197 17.80 3.99 -16.89
C TRP A 197 18.49 5.24 -17.45
N SER A 198 17.97 6.42 -17.12
CA SER A 198 18.54 7.69 -17.59
C SER A 198 19.06 8.51 -16.41
N VAL A 199 20.36 8.84 -16.45
CA VAL A 199 21.02 9.69 -15.45
C VAL A 199 21.18 11.09 -16.04
N SER A 200 20.77 12.11 -15.31
CA SER A 200 20.89 13.51 -15.72
C SER A 200 21.24 14.39 -14.52
N GLY A 201 22.00 15.46 -14.74
CA GLY A 201 22.34 16.40 -13.67
C GLY A 201 23.02 17.63 -14.23
N ALA A 202 22.73 18.79 -13.63
CA ALA A 202 23.52 20.00 -13.85
C ALA A 202 24.78 19.94 -13.00
N THR A 203 25.89 20.56 -13.42
CA THR A 203 27.15 20.58 -12.66
C THR A 203 27.04 21.22 -11.27
N GLU A 204 25.93 21.89 -10.99
CA GLU A 204 25.65 22.62 -9.74
C GLU A 204 24.50 21.99 -8.92
N ASP A 205 23.92 20.87 -9.35
CA ASP A 205 22.73 20.26 -8.72
C ASP A 205 22.91 18.75 -8.45
N ALA A 206 21.97 18.15 -7.71
CA ALA A 206 21.91 16.72 -7.47
C ALA A 206 21.70 15.94 -8.78
N VAL A 207 22.24 14.73 -8.83
CA VAL A 207 22.08 13.82 -9.97
C VAL A 207 20.68 13.20 -9.92
N GLY A 208 19.86 13.51 -10.91
CA GLY A 208 18.55 12.91 -11.12
C GLY A 208 18.62 11.63 -11.94
N VAL A 209 17.78 10.67 -11.59
CA VAL A 209 17.62 9.40 -12.28
C VAL A 209 16.15 9.19 -12.63
N SER A 210 15.90 8.91 -13.90
CA SER A 210 14.59 8.49 -14.39
C SER A 210 14.66 7.02 -14.78
N VAL A 211 13.74 6.22 -14.22
CA VAL A 211 13.63 4.79 -14.48
C VAL A 211 12.28 4.50 -15.13
N SER A 212 12.29 3.71 -16.20
CA SER A 212 11.06 3.19 -16.82
C SER A 212 11.00 1.68 -16.69
N VAL A 213 9.83 1.18 -16.31
CA VAL A 213 9.54 -0.23 -16.06
C VAL A 213 8.42 -0.68 -17.00
N GLN A 214 8.62 -1.81 -17.65
CA GLN A 214 7.58 -2.52 -18.38
C GLN A 214 7.13 -3.73 -17.56
N GLY A 215 5.85 -3.75 -17.20
CA GLY A 215 5.24 -4.86 -16.47
C GLY A 215 5.27 -6.17 -17.25
N ASN A 216 5.62 -7.25 -16.57
CA ASN A 216 5.60 -8.62 -17.06
C ASN A 216 4.62 -9.46 -16.22
N GLY A 217 3.35 -9.45 -16.60
CA GLY A 217 2.28 -10.15 -15.88
C GLY A 217 1.31 -9.20 -15.18
N GLU A 218 0.54 -9.75 -14.25
CA GLU A 218 -0.53 -9.03 -13.55
C GLU A 218 0.04 -8.05 -12.52
N LEU A 219 -0.46 -6.81 -12.53
CA LEU A 219 -0.31 -5.88 -11.42
C LEU A 219 -1.44 -6.15 -10.42
N LYS A 220 -1.11 -6.79 -9.30
CA LYS A 220 -2.07 -7.11 -8.25
C LYS A 220 -2.29 -5.90 -7.35
N LEU A 221 -3.55 -5.52 -7.18
CA LEU A 221 -3.96 -4.64 -6.11
C LEU A 221 -4.42 -5.51 -4.94
N ASN A 222 -3.61 -5.56 -3.87
CA ASN A 222 -4.03 -6.22 -2.64
C ASN A 222 -4.83 -5.22 -1.81
N ALA A 223 -6.12 -5.03 -2.11
CA ALA A 223 -7.02 -4.18 -1.32
C ALA A 223 -7.72 -4.96 -0.19
#